data_AF-A0A6A0R9L8-F1
#
_entry.id   AF-A0A6A0R9L8-F1
#
_cell.length_a   1.000
_cell.length_b   1.000
_cell.length_c   1.000
_cell.angle_alpha   90.00
_cell.angle_beta   90.00
_cell.angle_gamma   90.00
#
_symmetry.space_group_name_H-M   'P 1'
#
loop_
_entity.id
_entity.type
_entity.pdbx_description
1 polymer ?
#
loop_
_entity_poly.entity_id
_entity_poly.type
_entity_poly.pdbx_seq_one_letter_code
_entity_poly.pdbx_strand_id
1 'polypeptide(L)' 'MTRIAVFDSGIGGIGVLEHLRKRAPWADLIYLADHAFGPYGERTLEEVRDRTTL' A
#
# COMPACT_ATOMS: atom_id res chain seq x y z
N MET A 1 4.29 6.25 -19.73
CA MET A 1 3.69 6.74 -18.49
C MET A 1 4.16 5.86 -17.35
N THR A 2 4.60 6.45 -16.23
CA THR A 2 5.03 5.70 -15.05
C THR A 2 3.82 5.39 -14.18
N ARG A 3 3.63 4.13 -13.79
CA ARG A 3 2.58 3.70 -12.87
C ARG A 3 3.19 3.27 -11.55
N ILE A 4 2.63 3.74 -10.44
CA ILE A 4 3.09 3.42 -9.09
C ILE A 4 1.90 2.86 -8.31
N ALA A 5 2.02 1.61 -7.86
CA ALA A 5 1.05 1.00 -6.97
C ALA A 5 1.56 1.06 -5.53
N VAL A 6 0.70 1.52 -4.62
CA VAL A 6 0.92 1.53 -3.18
C VAL A 6 -0.02 0.50 -2.58
N PHE A 7 0.55 -0.44 -1.83
CA PHE A 7 -0.19 -1.46 -1.11
C PHE A 7 -0.10 -1.22 0.39
N ASP A 8 -1.22 -1.29 1.10
CA ASP A 8 -1.29 -1.12 2.54
C ASP A 8 -2.32 -2.09 3.14
N SER A 9 -2.20 -2.37 4.43
CA SER A 9 -3.15 -3.18 5.20
C SER A 9 -4.53 -2.52 5.38
N GLY A 10 -4.68 -1.23 5.05
CA GLY A 10 -5.93 -0.49 5.17
C GLY A 10 -5.86 0.94 4.59
N ILE A 11 -6.54 1.89 5.23
CA ILE A 11 -6.55 3.31 4.81
C ILE A 11 -5.42 4.15 5.42
N GLY A 12 -4.64 3.59 6.35
CA GLY A 12 -3.59 4.32 7.08
C GLY A 12 -2.48 4.87 6.17
N GLY A 13 -2.20 4.18 5.07
CA GLY A 13 -1.21 4.55 4.07
C GLY A 13 -1.59 5.70 3.14
N ILE A 14 -2.80 6.27 3.23
CA ILE A 14 -3.23 7.37 2.35
C ILE A 14 -2.31 8.60 2.46
N GLY A 15 -1.75 8.88 3.64
CA GLY A 15 -0.77 9.97 3.79
C GLY A 15 0.48 9.79 2.92
N VAL A 16 0.93 8.54 2.71
CA VAL A 16 2.03 8.22 1.79
C VAL A 16 1.62 8.50 0.34
N LEU A 17 0.40 8.14 -0.05
CA LEU A 17 -0.14 8.42 -1.38
C LEU A 17 -0.20 9.93 -1.67
N GLU A 18 -0.63 10.75 -0.72
CA GLU A 18 -0.64 12.21 -0.86
C GLU A 18 0.77 12.78 -1.06
N HIS A 19 1.74 12.24 -0.31
CA HIS A 19 3.15 12.60 -0.44
C HIS A 19 3.76 12.19 -1.79
N LEU A 20 3.35 11.05 -2.34
CA LEU A 20 3.73 10.58 -3.68
C LEU A 20 3.12 11.48 -4.76
N ARG A 21 1.84 11.81 -4.66
CA ARG A 21 1.14 12.69 -5.61
C ARG A 21 1.81 14.05 -5.74
N LYS A 22 2.33 14.61 -4.64
CA LYS A 22 3.08 15.88 -4.65
C LYS A 22 4.46 15.76 -5.32
N ARG A 23 5.14 14.62 -5.19
CA ARG A 23 6.53 14.41 -5.66
C ARG A 23 6.62 13.84 -7.07
N ALA A 24 5.62 13.06 -7.48
CA ALA A 24 5.51 12.44 -8.79
C ALA A 24 4.14 12.75 -9.42
N PRO A 25 3.83 14.03 -9.71
CA PRO A 25 2.54 14.44 -10.26
C PRO A 25 2.26 13.87 -11.67
N TRP A 26 3.30 13.38 -12.36
CA TRP A 26 3.19 12.73 -13.67
C TRP A 26 2.86 11.23 -13.59
N ALA A 27 2.91 10.62 -12.40
CA ALA A 27 2.69 9.19 -12.24
C ALA A 27 1.20 8.86 -12.16
N ASP A 28 0.81 7.76 -12.78
CA ASP A 28 -0.50 7.12 -12.58
C ASP A 28 -0.45 6.33 -11.27
N LEU A 29 -1.13 6.83 -10.24
CA LEU A 29 -1.07 6.27 -8.88
C LEU A 29 -2.24 5.33 -8.62
N ILE A 30 -1.93 4.12 -8.17
CA ILE A 30 -2.91 3.13 -7.70
C ILE A 30 -2.67 2.90 -6.22
N TYR A 31 -3.73 2.88 -5.43
CA TYR A 31 -3.69 2.52 -4.02
C TYR A 31 -4.57 1.30 -3.77
N LEU A 32 -4.00 0.25 -3.16
CA LEU A 32 -4.68 -0.99 -2.83
C LEU A 32 -4.63 -1.21 -1.33
N ALA A 33 -5.81 -1.20 -0.70
CA ALA A 33 -5.98 -1.46 0.73
C ALA A 33 -6.44 -2.90 0.97
N ASP A 34 -5.68 -3.68 1.71
CA ASP A 34 -5.98 -5.08 2.06
C ASP A 34 -6.80 -5.21 3.35
N HIS A 35 -7.97 -4.58 3.35
CA HIS A 35 -8.88 -4.60 4.50
C HIS A 35 -9.33 -5.99 4.91
N ALA A 36 -9.34 -6.96 4.00
CA ALA A 36 -9.75 -8.33 4.29
C ALA A 36 -8.72 -9.08 5.16
N PHE A 37 -7.44 -8.75 5.04
CA PHE A 37 -6.37 -9.39 5.81
C PHE A 37 -5.87 -8.51 6.98
N GLY A 38 -6.07 -7.20 6.88
CA GLY A 38 -5.73 -6.23 7.92
C GLY A 38 -6.45 -6.50 9.27
N PRO A 39 -5.94 -5.92 10.37
CA PRO A 39 -4.72 -5.12 10.46
C PRO A 39 -3.45 -5.98 10.54
N TYR A 40 -2.37 -5.57 9.87
CA TYR A 40 -1.12 -6.35 9.84
C TYR A 40 -0.38 -6.38 11.18
N GLY A 41 -0.62 -5.38 12.04
CA GLY A 41 0.01 -5.32 13.37
C GLY A 41 -0.40 -6.46 14.32
N GLU A 42 -1.53 -7.12 14.04
CA GLU A 42 -2.02 -8.28 14.81
C GLU A 42 -1.55 -9.62 14.21
N ARG A 43 -0.83 -9.59 13.09
CA ARG A 43 -0.37 -10.77 12.36
C ARG A 43 1.09 -11.07 12.66
N THR A 44 1.47 -12.32 12.49
CA THR A 44 2.86 -12.74 12.52
C THR A 44 3.62 -12.19 11.31
N LEU A 45 4.94 -12.07 11.45
CA LEU A 45 5.81 -11.62 10.35
C LEU A 45 5.75 -12.57 9.14
N GLU A 46 5.57 -13.87 9.39
CA GLU A 46 5.45 -14.89 8.35
C GLU A 46 4.15 -14.73 7.56
N GLU A 47 3.01 -14.58 8.24
CA GLU A 47 1.71 -14.31 7.60
C GLU A 47 1.74 -13.06 6.70
N VAL A 48 2.38 -11.98 7.18
CA VAL A 48 2.51 -10.74 6.39
C VAL A 48 3.42 -10.94 5.18
N ARG A 49 4.51 -11.69 5.32
CA ARG A 49 5.42 -12.01 4.20
C ARG A 49 4.72 -12.86 3.15
N ASP A 50 4.03 -13.91 3.55
CA ASP A 50 3.28 -14.77 2.65
C ASP A 50 2.21 -13.98 1.89
N ARG A 51 1.54 -13.04 2.58
CA ARG A 51 0.53 -12.18 1.97
C ARG A 51 1.09 -11.17 0.96
N THR A 52 2.34 -10.72 1.17
CA THR A 52 2.96 -9.63 0.39
C THR A 52 4.01 -10.10 -0.63
N THR A 53 4.19 -11.41 -0.76
CA THR A 53 5.07 -12.00 -1.77
C THR A 53 4.44 -11.85 -3.17
N LEU A 54 5.27 -11.50 -4.16
CA LEU A 54 4.89 -11.41 -5.57
C LEU A 54 4.90 -12.78 -6.25
#